data_AF-A0A9W4R5C7-F1
#
_entry.id   AF-A0A9W4R5C7-F1
#
_cell.length_a   1.000
_cell.length_b   1.000
_cell.length_c   1.000
_cell.angle_alpha   90.00
_cell.angle_beta   90.00
_cell.angle_gamma   90.00
#
_symmetry.space_group_name_H-M   'P 1'
#
loop_
_entity.id
_entity.type
_entity.pdbx_description
1 polymer ?
#
loop_
_entity_poly.entity_id
_entity_poly.type
_entity_poly.pdbx_seq_one_letter_code
_entity_poly.pdbx_strand_id
1 'polypeptide(L)'
;MVNVSDGGAIADLIRPLRRSIDRVTGDGAYNTRSCYEEIAAKNAIMRVPPRDNAQYWEKGHPRNNAVFMMHQIGLSQWKINSGYHLRSLAEMAMYRFKQLMGDKLKSRQFNSQHTETMIKVKVINKMTGLGMPKYQQQS
;
A
#
# COMPACT_ATOMS: atom_id res chain seq x y z
N MET A 1 16.65 9.38 -14.45
CA MET A 1 15.67 8.86 -13.48
C MET A 1 14.66 8.07 -14.30
N VAL A 2 14.61 6.75 -14.15
CA VAL A 2 13.68 5.93 -14.92
C VAL A 2 12.28 6.18 -14.37
N ASN A 3 11.30 6.48 -15.23
CA ASN A 3 9.91 6.64 -14.79
C ASN A 3 9.36 5.24 -14.47
N VAL A 4 9.12 4.97 -13.20
CA VAL A 4 8.56 3.70 -12.73
C VAL A 4 7.09 3.94 -12.42
N SER A 5 6.21 3.18 -13.07
CA SER A 5 4.79 3.19 -12.70
C SER A 5 4.61 2.53 -11.33
N ASP A 6 3.55 2.90 -10.60
CA ASP A 6 3.22 2.29 -9.31
C ASP A 6 3.19 0.75 -9.41
N GLY A 7 2.59 0.22 -10.47
CA GLY A 7 2.57 -1.22 -10.72
C GLY A 7 3.92 -1.84 -11.06
N GLY A 8 4.88 -1.07 -11.56
CA GLY A 8 6.26 -1.51 -11.76
C GLY A 8 7.07 -1.55 -10.46
N ALA A 9 6.77 -0.66 -9.51
CA ALA A 9 7.49 -0.59 -8.23
C ALA A 9 7.15 -1.75 -7.27
N ILE A 10 6.00 -2.42 -7.45
CA ILE A 10 5.54 -3.47 -6.51
C ILE A 10 6.55 -4.62 -6.39
N ALA A 11 7.17 -5.03 -7.50
CA ALA A 11 8.13 -6.12 -7.54
C ALA A 11 9.36 -5.80 -6.67
N ASP A 12 9.91 -4.59 -6.82
CA ASP A 12 11.07 -4.11 -6.06
C ASP A 12 10.76 -3.97 -4.57
N LEU A 13 9.51 -3.67 -4.21
CA LEU A 13 9.07 -3.57 -2.83
C LEU A 13 8.89 -4.93 -2.15
N ILE A 14 8.29 -5.91 -2.84
CA ILE A 14 7.89 -7.17 -2.20
C ILE A 14 8.96 -8.26 -2.31
N ARG A 15 9.67 -8.37 -3.45
CA ARG A 15 10.59 -9.49 -3.71
C ARG A 15 11.69 -9.57 -2.64
N PRO A 16 12.32 -8.46 -2.22
CA PRO A 16 13.36 -8.49 -1.19
C PRO A 16 12.86 -8.86 0.21
N LEU A 17 11.54 -8.78 0.47
CA LEU A 17 10.97 -9.13 1.78
C LEU A 17 11.07 -10.63 2.02
N ARG A 18 11.87 -11.02 3.02
CA ARG A 18 12.04 -12.41 3.47
C ARG A 18 10.92 -12.90 4.40
N ARG A 19 10.15 -11.98 4.97
CA ARG A 19 9.00 -12.29 5.83
C ARG A 19 7.78 -12.67 4.98
N SER A 20 6.91 -13.50 5.54
CA SER A 20 5.59 -13.74 4.97
C SER A 20 4.77 -12.44 4.98
N ILE A 21 3.98 -12.26 3.92
CA ILE A 21 3.07 -11.14 3.77
C ILE A 21 1.67 -11.75 3.69
N ASP A 22 0.79 -11.43 4.63
CA ASP A 22 -0.60 -11.89 4.57
C ASP A 22 -1.36 -11.22 3.43
N ARG A 23 -1.16 -9.89 3.29
CA ARG A 23 -1.96 -9.06 2.40
C ARG A 23 -1.20 -7.83 1.94
N VAL A 24 -1.47 -7.41 0.71
CA VAL A 24 -1.06 -6.11 0.16
C VAL A 24 -2.29 -5.29 -0.16
N THR A 25 -2.36 -4.09 0.40
CA THR A 25 -3.45 -3.14 0.16
C THR A 25 -2.88 -1.91 -0.54
N GLY A 26 -3.49 -1.49 -1.64
CA GLY A 26 -3.03 -0.39 -2.48
C GLY A 26 -4.21 0.30 -3.16
N ASP A 27 -3.96 1.37 -3.92
CA ASP A 27 -5.02 2.02 -4.70
C ASP A 27 -5.27 1.27 -6.01
N GLY A 28 -6.25 1.76 -6.76
CA GLY A 28 -6.63 1.20 -8.05
C GLY A 28 -5.52 1.30 -9.11
N ALA A 29 -4.43 2.04 -8.92
CA ALA A 29 -3.31 2.03 -9.86
C ALA A 29 -2.59 0.67 -9.86
N TYR A 30 -2.60 -0.03 -8.71
CA TYR A 30 -2.06 -1.39 -8.55
C TYR A 30 -3.04 -2.49 -9.01
N ASN A 31 -4.22 -2.14 -9.54
CA ASN A 31 -5.18 -3.11 -10.07
C ASN A 31 -4.78 -3.57 -11.49
N THR A 32 -3.60 -4.19 -11.64
CA THR A 32 -3.04 -4.73 -12.88
C THR A 32 -2.69 -6.21 -12.74
N ARG A 33 -2.65 -6.96 -13.85
CA ARG A 33 -2.31 -8.40 -13.83
C ARG A 33 -0.94 -8.66 -13.21
N SER A 34 0.06 -7.89 -13.63
CA SER A 34 1.43 -8.01 -13.09
C SER A 34 1.47 -7.83 -11.58
N CYS A 35 0.70 -6.88 -11.02
CA CYS A 35 0.61 -6.73 -9.57
C CYS A 35 -0.02 -7.94 -8.90
N TYR A 36 -1.09 -8.52 -9.47
CA TYR A 36 -1.69 -9.74 -8.92
C TYR A 36 -0.72 -10.94 -8.98
N GLU A 37 0.05 -11.09 -10.06
CA GLU A 37 1.07 -12.14 -10.22
C GLU A 37 2.19 -12.02 -9.18
N GLU A 38 2.74 -10.81 -9.00
CA GLU A 38 3.80 -10.53 -8.02
C GLU A 38 3.33 -10.83 -6.58
N ILE A 39 2.10 -10.44 -6.24
CA ILE A 39 1.51 -10.69 -4.91
C ILE A 39 1.19 -12.18 -4.72
N ALA A 40 0.68 -12.85 -5.75
CA ALA A 40 0.42 -14.29 -5.72
C ALA A 40 1.71 -15.10 -5.52
N ALA A 41 2.84 -14.67 -6.12
CA ALA A 41 4.14 -15.30 -5.92
C ALA A 41 4.65 -15.22 -4.46
N LYS A 42 4.12 -14.30 -3.65
CA LYS A 42 4.37 -14.20 -2.21
C LYS A 42 3.33 -14.93 -1.35
N ASN A 43 2.39 -15.66 -1.96
CA ASN A 43 1.23 -16.27 -1.31
C ASN A 43 0.42 -15.26 -0.48
N ALA A 44 0.39 -14.00 -0.93
CA ALA A 44 -0.29 -12.91 -0.25
C ALA A 44 -1.63 -12.60 -0.94
N ILE A 45 -2.56 -12.01 -0.21
CA ILE A 45 -3.85 -11.55 -0.76
C ILE A 45 -3.70 -10.12 -1.29
N MET A 46 -4.11 -9.91 -2.54
CA MET A 46 -4.18 -8.56 -3.12
C MET A 46 -5.51 -7.89 -2.81
N ARG A 47 -5.47 -6.68 -2.23
CA ARG A 47 -6.65 -5.88 -1.88
C ARG A 47 -6.54 -4.47 -2.45
N VAL A 48 -6.97 -4.35 -3.70
CA VAL A 48 -6.99 -3.08 -4.43
C VAL A 48 -8.39 -2.85 -5.00
N PRO A 49 -8.92 -1.62 -4.96
CA PRO A 49 -10.22 -1.34 -5.53
C PRO A 49 -10.14 -1.53 -7.05
N PRO A 50 -11.07 -2.29 -7.65
CA PRO A 50 -11.23 -2.27 -9.10
C PRO A 50 -11.61 -0.86 -9.58
N ARG A 51 -11.35 -0.56 -10.86
CA ARG A 51 -11.87 0.64 -11.51
C ARG A 51 -13.39 0.52 -11.71
N ASP A 52 -14.12 1.62 -11.74
CA ASP A 52 -15.60 1.60 -11.83
C ASP A 52 -16.14 0.80 -13.03
N ASN A 53 -15.47 0.88 -14.18
CA ASN A 53 -15.81 0.14 -15.40
C ASN A 53 -15.02 -1.18 -15.56
N ALA A 54 -14.53 -1.74 -14.45
CA ALA A 54 -13.78 -2.99 -14.45
C ALA A 54 -14.59 -4.14 -15.06
N GLN A 55 -14.04 -4.71 -16.13
CA GLN A 55 -14.50 -5.98 -16.68
C GLN A 55 -13.84 -7.17 -15.97
N TYR A 56 -14.49 -8.31 -16.02
CA TYR A 56 -13.91 -9.57 -15.58
C TYR A 56 -12.67 -9.91 -16.41
N TRP A 57 -11.69 -10.52 -15.75
CA TRP A 57 -10.60 -11.23 -16.38
C TRP A 57 -10.97 -12.71 -16.56
N GLU A 58 -10.00 -13.51 -16.99
CA GLU A 58 -10.14 -14.95 -17.17
C GLU A 58 -10.81 -15.65 -15.97
N LYS A 59 -11.56 -16.72 -16.26
CA LYS A 59 -12.36 -17.45 -15.27
C LYS A 59 -11.46 -17.92 -14.12
N GLY A 60 -11.88 -17.65 -12.89
CA GLY A 60 -11.15 -18.02 -11.68
C GLY A 60 -10.10 -16.99 -11.23
N HIS A 61 -9.86 -15.91 -11.97
CA HIS A 61 -8.91 -14.89 -11.53
C HIS A 61 -9.36 -14.23 -10.21
N PRO A 62 -8.50 -14.12 -9.17
CA PRO A 62 -8.87 -13.61 -7.84
C PRO A 62 -9.54 -12.23 -7.83
N ARG A 63 -9.12 -11.34 -8.73
CA ARG A 63 -9.72 -10.02 -8.96
C ARG A 63 -11.22 -10.06 -9.24
N ASN A 64 -11.72 -11.11 -9.90
CA ASN A 64 -13.11 -11.16 -10.37
C ASN A 64 -14.12 -11.12 -9.22
N ASN A 65 -13.78 -11.68 -8.06
CA ASN A 65 -14.62 -11.57 -6.87
C ASN A 65 -14.77 -10.11 -6.41
N ALA A 66 -13.68 -9.33 -6.43
CA ALA A 66 -13.73 -7.91 -6.08
C ALA A 66 -14.55 -7.10 -7.09
N VAL A 67 -14.43 -7.41 -8.38
CA VAL A 67 -15.23 -6.77 -9.45
C VAL A 67 -16.72 -7.09 -9.29
N PHE A 68 -17.06 -8.35 -9.06
CA PHE A 68 -18.45 -8.77 -8.81
C PHE A 68 -19.04 -8.03 -7.61
N MET A 69 -18.36 -8.06 -6.46
CA MET A 69 -18.83 -7.40 -5.25
C MET A 69 -18.96 -5.89 -5.46
N MET A 70 -18.00 -5.24 -6.13
CA MET A 70 -18.09 -3.82 -6.44
C MET A 70 -19.34 -3.48 -7.28
N HIS A 71 -19.69 -4.30 -8.27
CA HIS A 71 -20.90 -4.10 -9.08
C HIS A 71 -22.20 -4.35 -8.29
N GLN A 72 -22.19 -5.24 -7.30
CA GLN A 72 -23.37 -5.57 -6.49
C GLN A 72 -23.65 -4.57 -5.37
N ILE A 73 -22.61 -4.16 -4.63
CA ILE A 73 -22.75 -3.36 -3.40
C ILE A 73 -22.11 -1.97 -3.49
N GLY A 74 -21.49 -1.65 -4.62
CA GLY A 74 -20.79 -0.38 -4.84
C GLY A 74 -19.42 -0.30 -4.15
N LEU A 75 -18.62 0.68 -4.57
CA LEU A 75 -17.24 0.86 -4.10
C LEU A 75 -17.16 1.18 -2.60
N SER A 76 -18.07 2.01 -2.08
CA SER A 76 -18.08 2.41 -0.67
C SER A 76 -18.30 1.22 0.27
N GLN A 77 -19.33 0.40 0.01
CA GLN A 77 -19.60 -0.79 0.81
C GLN A 77 -18.52 -1.86 0.62
N TRP A 78 -17.99 -2.00 -0.61
CA TRP A 78 -16.88 -2.91 -0.86
C TRP A 78 -15.64 -2.53 -0.05
N LYS A 79 -15.33 -1.24 0.17
CA LYS A 79 -14.20 -0.83 1.01
C LYS A 79 -14.38 -1.25 2.47
N ILE A 80 -15.60 -1.20 2.96
CA ILE A 80 -15.97 -1.61 4.34
C ILE A 80 -15.83 -3.13 4.49
N ASN A 81 -16.57 -3.90 3.67
CA ASN A 81 -16.57 -5.37 3.71
C ASN A 81 -15.19 -5.94 3.35
N SER A 82 -14.57 -5.26 2.39
CA SER A 82 -13.16 -5.03 2.20
C SER A 82 -12.32 -5.29 3.43
N GLY A 83 -12.39 -4.40 4.41
CA GLY A 83 -11.28 -4.07 5.29
C GLY A 83 -10.21 -3.26 4.56
N TYR A 84 -10.60 -2.48 3.56
CA TYR A 84 -9.72 -1.55 2.82
C TYR A 84 -9.22 -0.39 3.69
N HIS A 85 -9.85 -0.18 4.86
CA HIS A 85 -9.47 0.83 5.85
C HIS A 85 -8.01 0.76 6.32
N LEU A 86 -7.31 -0.36 6.13
CA LEU A 86 -5.87 -0.45 6.41
C LEU A 86 -5.04 0.55 5.58
N ARG A 87 -5.52 0.98 4.41
CA ARG A 87 -4.84 1.99 3.60
C ARG A 87 -4.74 3.33 4.32
N SER A 88 -5.79 3.77 5.02
CA SER A 88 -5.74 5.06 5.71
C SER A 88 -4.71 5.06 6.85
N LEU A 89 -4.46 3.92 7.50
CA LEU A 89 -3.38 3.78 8.48
C LEU A 89 -2.00 3.97 7.84
N ALA A 90 -1.77 3.39 6.66
CA ALA A 90 -0.52 3.58 5.92
C ALA A 90 -0.35 5.04 5.47
N GLU A 91 -1.43 5.67 4.98
CA GLU A 91 -1.42 7.09 4.60
C GLU A 91 -1.14 7.99 5.81
N MET A 92 -1.75 7.72 6.97
CA MET A 92 -1.46 8.43 8.21
C MET A 92 -0.01 8.25 8.68
N ALA A 93 0.53 7.03 8.56
CA ALA A 93 1.94 6.76 8.88
C ALA A 93 2.88 7.56 7.97
N MET A 94 2.60 7.62 6.66
CA MET A 94 3.37 8.41 5.69
C MET A 94 3.19 9.92 5.89
N TYR A 95 1.99 10.37 6.26
CA TYR A 95 1.74 11.76 6.62
C TYR A 95 2.60 12.16 7.83
N ARG A 96 2.56 11.37 8.90
CA ARG A 96 3.40 11.58 10.09
C ARG A 96 4.89 11.54 9.75
N PHE A 97 5.32 10.64 8.86
CA PHE A 97 6.69 10.61 8.36
C PHE A 97 7.07 11.96 7.75
N LYS A 98 6.27 12.48 6.82
CA LYS A 98 6.56 13.75 6.14
C LYS A 98 6.54 14.94 7.10
N GLN A 99 5.60 14.96 8.05
CA GLN A 99 5.52 16.04 9.04
C GLN A 99 6.74 16.08 9.97
N LEU A 100 7.22 14.91 10.42
CA LEU A 100 8.33 14.86 11.38
C LEU A 100 9.72 14.89 10.73
N MET A 101 9.86 14.32 9.54
CA MET A 101 11.17 14.09 8.89
C MET A 101 11.42 14.99 7.67
N GLY A 102 10.42 15.80 7.30
CA GLY A 102 10.40 16.57 6.07
C GLY A 102 9.92 15.77 4.86
N ASP A 103 9.44 16.48 3.84
CA ASP A 103 8.96 15.93 2.58
C ASP A 103 10.08 15.66 1.55
N LYS A 104 11.31 16.10 1.85
CA LYS A 104 12.49 16.00 0.97
C LYS A 104 13.61 15.21 1.63
N LEU A 105 14.41 14.57 0.78
CA LEU A 105 15.69 13.99 1.15
C LEU A 105 16.81 15.01 0.92
N LYS A 106 17.78 15.05 1.84
CA LYS A 106 18.92 15.99 1.73
C LYS A 106 19.94 15.50 0.71
N SER A 107 20.15 14.19 0.61
CA SER A 107 21.15 13.64 -0.29
C SER A 107 20.68 13.60 -1.75
N ARG A 108 21.63 13.76 -2.67
CA ARG A 108 21.42 13.61 -4.13
C ARG A 108 21.85 12.23 -4.65
N GLN A 109 22.55 11.44 -3.84
CA GLN A 109 23.04 10.10 -4.21
C GLN A 109 22.08 9.03 -3.68
N PHE A 110 21.71 8.06 -4.51
CA PHE A 110 20.68 7.07 -4.19
C PHE A 110 20.99 6.26 -2.92
N ASN A 111 22.22 5.75 -2.77
CA ASN A 111 22.60 4.96 -1.58
C ASN A 111 22.52 5.79 -0.28
N SER A 112 22.87 7.07 -0.38
CA SER A 112 22.75 8.01 0.73
C SER A 112 21.29 8.38 1.02
N GLN A 113 20.44 8.50 -0.01
CA GLN A 113 18.99 8.67 0.14
C GLN A 113 18.34 7.46 0.82
N HIS A 114 18.72 6.25 0.42
CA HIS A 114 18.27 5.01 1.06
C HIS A 114 18.64 5.00 2.55
N THR A 115 19.91 5.31 2.86
CA THR A 115 20.41 5.37 4.24
C THR A 115 19.68 6.43 5.07
N GLU A 116 19.50 7.64 4.52
CA GLU A 116 18.74 8.73 5.15
C GLU A 116 17.31 8.28 5.46
N THR A 117 16.64 7.63 4.51
CA THR A 117 15.26 7.15 4.66
C THR A 117 15.18 6.07 5.74
N MET A 118 16.11 5.11 5.75
CA MET A 118 16.17 4.05 6.75
C MET A 118 16.39 4.61 8.17
N ILE A 119 17.23 5.63 8.33
CA ILE A 119 17.41 6.32 9.61
C ILE A 119 16.11 7.00 10.04
N LYS A 120 15.47 7.77 9.15
CA LYS A 120 14.19 8.44 9.41
C LYS A 120 13.10 7.44 9.86
N VAL A 121 12.98 6.30 9.17
CA VAL A 121 12.04 5.23 9.54
C VAL A 121 12.37 4.65 10.93
N LYS A 122 13.65 4.37 11.22
CA LYS A 122 14.07 3.86 12.54
C LYS A 122 13.69 4.83 13.67
N VAL A 123 13.87 6.14 13.47
CA VAL A 123 13.49 7.17 14.45
C VAL A 123 11.98 7.14 14.72
N ILE A 124 11.16 7.08 13.68
CA ILE A 124 9.69 7.03 13.84
C ILE A 124 9.25 5.75 14.55
N ASN A 125 9.84 4.60 14.20
CA ASN A 125 9.53 3.34 14.88
C ASN A 125 9.91 3.40 16.37
N LYS A 126 11.05 4.01 16.70
CA LYS A 126 11.45 4.24 18.09
C LYS A 126 10.47 5.16 18.82
N MET A 127 10.07 6.28 18.21
CA MET A 127 9.06 7.19 18.77
C MET A 127 7.73 6.47 19.00
N THR A 128 7.28 5.67 18.03
CA THR A 128 6.03 4.88 18.14
C THR A 128 6.08 3.89 19.31
N GLY A 129 7.23 3.26 19.55
CA GLY A 129 7.44 2.40 20.72
C GLY A 129 7.51 3.13 22.06
N LEU A 130 7.86 4.43 22.06
CA LEU A 130 7.89 5.27 23.26
C LEU A 130 6.51 5.87 23.60
N GLY A 131 5.63 6.00 22.61
CA GLY A 131 4.28 6.51 22.81
C GLY A 131 3.71 7.17 21.55
N MET A 132 2.39 7.18 21.46
CA MET A 132 1.65 7.80 20.36
C MET A 132 0.67 8.85 20.91
N PRO A 133 0.58 10.04 20.31
CA PRO A 133 -0.46 11.01 20.66
C PRO A 133 -1.84 10.37 20.48
N LYS A 134 -2.70 10.50 21.49
CA LYS A 134 -4.11 10.09 21.39
C LYS A 134 -4.89 11.21 20.74
N TYR A 135 -5.55 10.93 19.62
CA TYR A 135 -6.50 11.84 19.02
C TYR A 135 -7.77 11.87 19.89
N GLN A 136 -8.09 13.02 20.48
CA GLN A 136 -9.39 13.26 21.13
C GLN A 136 -10.27 14.02 20.14
N GLN A 137 -11.37 13.39 19.74
CA GLN A 137 -12.43 14.04 18.97
C GLN A 137 -13.23 14.89 19.96
N GLN A 138 -13.15 16.22 19.86
CA GLN A 138 -14.03 17.10 20.63
C GLN A 138 -15.47 16.86 20.16
N SER A 139 -16.34 16.48 21.10
CA SER A 139 -17.78 16.28 20.89
C SER A 139 -18.52 17.61 20.84
#